data_AF-A0A9W6V6G4-F1
#
_entry.id   AF-A0A9W6V6G4-F1
#
_cell.length_a   1.000
_cell.length_b   1.000
_cell.length_c   1.000
_cell.angle_alpha   90.00
_cell.angle_beta   90.00
_cell.angle_gamma   90.00
#
_symmetry.space_group_name_H-M   'P 1'
#
loop_
_entity.id
_entity.type
_entity.pdbx_description
1 polymer ?
#
loop_
_entity_poly.entity_id
_entity_poly.type
_entity_poly.pdbx_seq_one_letter_code
_entity_poly.pdbx_strand_id
1 'polypeptide(L)'
;MGATFYVSADRSAAPAWPFTEQQLVEAVRRHWPESTAGVVPRGALEIDVRVGDERCAIVYHHDLRFFAFRDREPLEAPVLVLHTLLKDLAPTTPAVRWSTDDGSPEPFDLRADAAQVAEDFGR
;
A
#
# COMPACT_ATOMS: atom_id res chain seq x y z
N MET A 1 -14.99 -4.45 -15.30
CA MET A 1 -14.01 -3.41 -14.90
C MET A 1 -13.68 -3.75 -13.47
N GLY A 2 -12.41 -4.03 -13.14
CA GLY A 2 -12.02 -4.35 -11.76
C GLY A 2 -11.83 -3.06 -10.95
N ALA A 3 -12.17 -3.10 -9.67
CA ALA A 3 -11.98 -1.97 -8.77
C ALA A 3 -10.48 -1.61 -8.66
N THR A 4 -10.17 -0.37 -8.29
CA THR A 4 -8.83 0.00 -7.82
C THR A 4 -8.94 0.41 -6.37
N PHE A 5 -8.08 -0.17 -5.54
CA PHE A 5 -7.98 0.17 -4.13
C PHE A 5 -6.88 1.21 -3.93
N TYR A 6 -7.14 2.10 -2.99
CA TYR A 6 -6.25 3.18 -2.62
C TYR A 6 -6.00 3.17 -1.11
N VAL A 7 -4.80 3.54 -0.69
CA VAL A 7 -4.42 3.70 0.72
C VAL A 7 -3.63 4.99 0.90
N SER A 8 -4.04 5.85 1.84
CA SER A 8 -3.29 7.07 2.19
C SER A 8 -3.22 7.28 3.69
N ALA A 9 -2.38 8.22 4.13
CA ALA A 9 -2.47 8.75 5.47
C ALA A 9 -3.84 9.42 5.66
N ASP A 10 -4.42 9.29 6.84
CA ASP A 10 -5.62 10.04 7.22
C ASP A 10 -5.26 11.52 7.31
N ARG A 11 -5.71 12.32 6.33
CA ARG A 11 -5.41 13.75 6.24
C ARG A 11 -5.97 14.56 7.41
N SER A 12 -6.98 14.04 8.11
CA SER A 12 -7.52 14.68 9.31
C SER A 12 -6.58 14.55 10.52
N ALA A 13 -5.75 13.50 10.55
CA ALA A 13 -4.84 13.19 11.65
C ALA A 13 -3.36 13.47 11.31
N ALA A 14 -2.95 13.30 10.06
CA ALA A 14 -1.59 13.52 9.59
C ALA A 14 -1.58 14.10 8.18
N PRO A 15 -0.77 15.13 7.89
CA PRO A 15 -0.76 15.76 6.56
C PRO A 15 -0.23 14.81 5.46
N ALA A 16 0.54 13.79 5.83
CA ALA A 16 1.22 12.88 4.91
C ALA A 16 1.89 11.69 5.60
N TRP A 17 2.40 10.76 4.79
CA TRP A 17 3.39 9.76 5.19
C TRP A 17 4.69 10.41 5.68
N PRO A 18 5.31 9.88 6.75
CA PRO A 18 6.55 10.41 7.34
C PRO A 18 7.84 9.93 6.65
N PHE A 19 7.74 9.15 5.56
CA PHE A 19 8.88 8.55 4.87
C PHE A 19 9.10 9.17 3.48
N THR A 20 10.33 9.02 2.97
CA THR A 20 10.71 9.37 1.60
C THR A 20 10.56 8.20 0.64
N GLU A 21 10.58 8.47 -0.67
CA GLU A 21 10.58 7.41 -1.69
C GLU A 21 11.80 6.50 -1.57
N GLN A 22 12.97 7.06 -1.22
CA GLN A 22 14.17 6.26 -1.01
C GLN A 22 14.00 5.29 0.16
N GLN A 23 13.44 5.75 1.29
CA GLN A 23 13.16 4.88 2.43
C GLN A 23 12.16 3.78 2.07
N LEU A 24 11.18 4.10 1.22
CA LEU A 24 10.23 3.11 0.69
C LEU A 24 10.92 2.05 -0.18
N VAL A 25 11.79 2.46 -1.11
CA VAL A 25 12.58 1.52 -1.93
C VAL A 25 13.49 0.65 -1.06
N GLU A 26 14.15 1.23 -0.05
CA GLU A 26 15.00 0.51 0.89
C GLU A 26 14.19 -0.49 1.74
N ALA A 27 12.99 -0.12 2.20
CA ALA A 27 12.11 -1.03 2.92
C ALA A 27 11.65 -2.20 2.04
N VAL A 28 11.25 -1.94 0.78
CA VAL A 28 10.89 -3.01 -0.17
C VAL A 28 12.03 -4.00 -0.34
N ARG A 29 13.27 -3.52 -0.54
CA ARG A 29 14.45 -4.39 -0.69
C ARG A 29 14.82 -5.14 0.59
N ARG A 30 14.53 -4.57 1.77
CA ARG A 30 14.79 -5.20 3.06
C ARG A 30 13.84 -6.38 3.30
N HIS A 31 12.57 -6.21 3.01
CA HIS A 31 11.53 -7.23 3.22
C HIS A 31 11.47 -8.25 2.08
N TRP A 32 11.72 -7.81 0.84
CA TRP A 32 11.72 -8.67 -0.35
C TRP A 32 12.93 -8.37 -1.25
N PRO A 33 14.08 -9.02 -1.01
CA PRO A 33 15.33 -8.75 -1.73
C PRO A 33 15.27 -8.99 -3.25
N GLU A 34 14.40 -9.89 -3.70
CA GLU A 34 14.21 -10.23 -5.12
C GLU A 34 13.22 -9.31 -5.84
N SER A 35 12.62 -8.37 -5.11
CA SER A 35 11.59 -7.47 -5.62
C SER A 35 12.17 -6.16 -6.15
N THR A 36 11.39 -5.45 -6.96
CA THR A 36 11.83 -4.21 -7.60
C THR A 36 10.95 -3.04 -7.18
N ALA A 37 11.58 -1.93 -6.83
CA ALA A 37 10.89 -0.65 -6.66
C ALA A 37 11.67 0.43 -7.43
N GLY A 38 10.97 1.19 -8.26
CA GLY A 38 11.59 2.15 -9.16
C GLY A 38 10.65 3.27 -9.56
N VAL A 39 11.22 4.46 -9.76
CA VAL A 39 10.45 5.64 -10.20
C VAL A 39 10.04 5.43 -11.65
N VAL A 40 8.75 5.54 -11.92
CA VAL A 40 8.16 5.50 -13.26
C VAL A 40 7.85 6.93 -13.75
N PRO A 41 7.73 7.14 -15.07
CA PRO A 41 7.30 8.43 -15.60
C PRO A 41 5.99 8.88 -14.96
N ARG A 42 5.84 10.20 -14.73
CA ARG A 42 4.71 10.87 -14.04
C ARG A 42 4.77 10.91 -12.50
N GLY A 43 5.96 10.81 -11.90
CA GLY A 43 6.12 11.10 -10.46
C GLY A 43 5.49 10.05 -9.54
N ALA A 44 5.46 8.79 -9.99
CA ALA A 44 5.02 7.66 -9.21
C ALA A 44 6.18 6.67 -9.03
N LEU A 45 6.13 5.91 -7.95
CA LEU A 45 7.02 4.79 -7.68
C LEU A 45 6.23 3.51 -7.93
N GLU A 46 6.67 2.70 -8.89
CA GLU A 46 6.12 1.36 -9.10
C GLU A 46 6.89 0.39 -8.20
N ILE A 47 6.13 -0.40 -7.44
CA ILE A 47 6.60 -1.40 -6.51
C ILE A 47 6.07 -2.74 -6.98
N ASP A 48 6.98 -3.61 -7.36
CA ASP A 48 6.68 -4.95 -7.81
C ASP A 48 7.31 -5.95 -6.85
N VAL A 49 6.45 -6.60 -6.05
CA VAL A 49 6.85 -7.50 -4.98
C VAL A 49 6.49 -8.93 -5.30
N ARG A 50 7.42 -9.85 -5.10
CA ARG A 50 7.15 -11.28 -5.10
C ARG A 50 6.84 -11.77 -3.68
N VAL A 51 5.62 -12.25 -3.47
CA VAL A 51 5.16 -12.86 -2.22
C VAL A 51 4.88 -14.34 -2.50
N GLY A 52 5.79 -15.22 -2.08
CA GLY A 52 5.73 -16.63 -2.47
C GLY A 52 5.87 -16.81 -3.98
N ASP A 53 4.86 -17.43 -4.62
CA ASP A 53 4.80 -17.58 -6.07
C ASP A 53 4.03 -16.46 -6.79
N GLU A 54 3.43 -15.55 -6.04
CA GLU A 54 2.64 -14.46 -6.59
C GLU A 54 3.47 -13.18 -6.77
N ARG A 55 3.19 -12.47 -7.86
CA ARG A 55 3.76 -11.16 -8.17
C ARG A 55 2.72 -10.08 -7.98
N CYS A 56 3.01 -9.08 -7.16
CA CYS A 56 2.09 -8.00 -6.80
C CYS A 56 2.63 -6.65 -7.24
N ALA A 57 1.85 -5.91 -8.02
CA ALA A 57 2.18 -4.55 -8.45
C ALA A 57 1.38 -3.52 -7.65
N ILE A 58 2.08 -2.60 -7.01
CA ILE A 58 1.55 -1.48 -6.23
C ILE A 58 2.19 -0.20 -6.78
N VAL A 59 1.40 0.85 -6.91
CA VAL A 59 1.88 2.17 -7.35
C VAL A 59 1.77 3.15 -6.20
N TYR A 60 2.86 3.82 -5.85
CA TYR A 60 2.86 4.93 -4.90
C TYR A 60 2.92 6.26 -5.66
N HIS A 61 1.90 7.09 -5.50
CA HIS A 61 1.83 8.43 -6.08
C HIS A 61 2.42 9.44 -5.11
N HIS A 62 3.65 9.92 -5.37
CA HIS A 62 4.35 10.82 -4.46
C HIS A 62 3.62 12.15 -4.25
N ASP A 63 3.19 12.80 -5.34
CA ASP A 63 2.54 14.11 -5.29
C ASP A 63 1.21 14.07 -4.52
N LEU A 64 0.48 12.96 -4.65
CA LEU A 64 -0.85 12.77 -4.07
C LEU A 64 -0.83 12.01 -2.74
N ARG A 65 0.32 11.41 -2.40
CA ARG A 65 0.63 10.70 -1.16
C ARG A 65 -0.29 9.50 -0.87
N PHE A 66 -0.58 8.70 -1.89
CA PHE A 66 -1.36 7.47 -1.75
C PHE A 66 -0.73 6.31 -2.50
N PHE A 67 -1.02 5.10 -2.03
CA PHE A 67 -0.77 3.85 -2.71
C PHE A 67 -2.01 3.44 -3.50
N ALA A 68 -1.82 2.80 -4.64
CA ALA A 68 -2.87 2.24 -5.46
C ALA A 68 -2.49 0.83 -5.91
N PHE A 69 -3.46 -0.06 -5.93
CA PHE A 69 -3.31 -1.39 -6.50
C PHE A 69 -4.64 -1.85 -7.09
N ARG A 70 -4.57 -2.68 -8.12
CA ARG A 70 -5.78 -3.21 -8.75
C ARG A 70 -6.39 -4.28 -7.87
N ASP A 71 -7.71 -4.32 -7.88
CA ASP A 71 -8.46 -5.44 -7.37
C ASP A 71 -8.03 -6.73 -8.08
N ARG A 72 -7.72 -7.74 -7.27
CA ARG A 72 -7.27 -9.06 -7.69
C ARG A 72 -7.66 -10.05 -6.61
N GLU A 73 -8.03 -11.25 -7.01
CA GLU A 73 -8.19 -12.36 -6.08
C GLU A 73 -6.96 -13.27 -6.15
N PRO A 74 -6.27 -13.53 -5.02
CA PRO A 74 -6.53 -13.03 -3.67
C PRO A 74 -6.00 -11.59 -3.44
N LEU A 75 -6.71 -10.82 -2.60
CA LEU A 75 -6.28 -9.48 -2.13
C LEU A 75 -5.20 -9.53 -1.03
N GLU A 76 -4.87 -10.72 -0.54
CA GLU A 76 -3.95 -10.91 0.58
C GLU A 76 -2.54 -10.37 0.28
N ALA A 77 -1.99 -10.66 -0.90
CA ALA A 77 -0.64 -10.23 -1.26
C ALA A 77 -0.46 -8.69 -1.27
N PRO A 78 -1.29 -7.88 -1.97
CA PRO A 78 -1.13 -6.43 -1.93
C PRO A 78 -1.34 -5.84 -0.54
N VAL A 79 -2.30 -6.37 0.22
CA VAL A 79 -2.57 -5.91 1.60
C VAL A 79 -1.38 -6.23 2.52
N LEU A 80 -0.82 -7.43 2.44
CA LEU A 80 0.36 -7.82 3.19
C LEU A 80 1.55 -6.90 2.90
N VAL A 81 1.79 -6.59 1.63
CA VAL A 81 2.90 -5.71 1.23
C VAL A 81 2.70 -4.32 1.80
N LEU A 82 1.53 -3.71 1.59
CA LEU A 82 1.23 -2.37 2.10
C LEU A 82 1.29 -2.31 3.62
N HIS A 83 0.67 -3.28 4.29
CA HIS A 83 0.65 -3.37 5.74
C HIS A 83 2.08 -3.46 6.29
N THR A 84 2.92 -4.33 5.73
CA THR A 84 4.32 -4.49 6.16
C THR A 84 5.13 -3.22 5.95
N LEU A 85 5.02 -2.57 4.79
CA LEU A 85 5.75 -1.33 4.49
C LEU A 85 5.32 -0.18 5.40
N LEU A 86 4.02 -0.01 5.60
CA LEU A 86 3.47 1.05 6.45
C LEU A 86 3.76 0.80 7.94
N LYS A 87 3.77 -0.46 8.38
CA LYS A 87 4.15 -0.81 9.75
C LYS A 87 5.64 -0.59 10.02
N ASP A 88 6.51 -0.76 9.02
CA ASP A 88 7.95 -0.47 9.13
C ASP A 88 8.23 1.03 9.11
N LEU A 89 7.61 1.77 8.18
CA LEU A 89 7.96 3.17 7.90
C LEU A 89 7.09 4.21 8.61
N ALA A 90 5.85 3.85 8.94
CA ALA A 90 4.84 4.77 9.47
C ALA A 90 3.89 4.12 10.51
N PRO A 91 4.40 3.35 11.50
CA PRO A 91 3.56 2.54 12.40
C PRO A 91 2.56 3.35 13.23
N THR A 92 2.82 4.64 13.44
CA THR A 92 1.98 5.53 14.25
C THR A 92 1.10 6.45 13.41
N THR A 93 1.21 6.40 12.08
CA THR A 93 0.42 7.25 11.17
C THR A 93 -0.91 6.57 10.90
N PRO A 94 -2.05 7.19 11.26
CA PRO A 94 -3.35 6.64 10.91
C PRO A 94 -3.49 6.57 9.39
N ALA A 95 -3.96 5.43 8.90
CA ALA A 95 -4.11 5.15 7.49
C ALA A 95 -5.58 4.92 7.15
N VAL A 96 -5.99 5.33 5.96
CA VAL A 96 -7.32 5.08 5.42
C VAL A 96 -7.21 4.41 4.06
N ARG A 97 -8.21 3.60 3.73
CA ARG A 97 -8.38 2.93 2.44
C ARG A 97 -9.71 3.31 1.81
N TRP A 98 -9.80 3.22 0.49
CA TRP A 98 -11.05 3.33 -0.25
C TRP A 98 -10.92 2.62 -1.61
N SER A 99 -12.05 2.32 -2.24
CA SER A 99 -12.09 1.77 -3.60
C SER A 99 -12.61 2.82 -4.59
N THR A 100 -12.40 2.58 -5.89
CA THR A 100 -13.03 3.36 -6.96
C THR A 100 -14.56 3.33 -6.93
N ASP A 101 -15.15 2.26 -6.40
CA ASP A 101 -16.58 2.00 -6.49
C ASP A 101 -17.37 2.62 -5.33
N ASP A 102 -16.83 2.55 -4.11
CA ASP A 102 -17.49 3.11 -2.92
C ASP A 102 -17.03 4.54 -2.62
N GLY A 103 -15.73 4.83 -2.80
CA GLY A 103 -15.17 6.16 -2.56
C GLY A 103 -15.19 6.64 -1.10
N SER A 104 -15.78 5.89 -0.16
CA SER A 104 -15.78 6.25 1.26
C SER A 104 -14.48 5.80 1.91
N PRO A 105 -13.78 6.71 2.63
CA PRO A 105 -12.58 6.33 3.35
C PRO A 105 -12.92 5.50 4.59
N GLU A 106 -12.32 4.31 4.67
CA GLU A 106 -12.39 3.39 5.80
C GLU A 106 -11.03 3.27 6.49
N PRO A 107 -10.97 2.96 7.79
CA PRO A 107 -9.71 2.74 8.47
C PRO A 107 -8.89 1.59 7.84
N PHE A 108 -7.58 1.81 7.68
CA PHE A 108 -6.59 0.77 7.38
C PHE A 108 -5.77 0.51 8.65
N ASP A 109 -6.17 -0.50 9.43
CA ASP A 109 -5.57 -0.73 10.75
C ASP A 109 -4.21 -1.42 10.66
N LEU A 110 -3.14 -0.66 10.95
CA LEU A 110 -1.75 -1.15 11.00
C LEU A 110 -1.43 -1.96 12.27
N ARG A 111 -2.36 -1.98 13.25
CA ARG A 111 -2.22 -2.75 14.50
C ARG A 111 -2.79 -4.16 14.35
N ALA A 112 -3.72 -4.35 13.43
CA ALA A 112 -4.30 -5.64 13.11
C ALA A 112 -3.28 -6.54 12.38
N ASP A 113 -3.63 -7.82 12.22
CA ASP A 113 -2.89 -8.73 11.36
C ASP A 113 -3.24 -8.50 9.88
N ALA A 114 -2.26 -8.66 8.99
CA ALA A 114 -2.45 -8.39 7.56
C ALA A 114 -3.55 -9.25 6.93
N ALA A 115 -3.74 -10.49 7.41
CA ALA A 115 -4.82 -11.36 6.96
C ALA A 115 -6.20 -10.80 7.33
N GLN A 116 -6.35 -10.29 8.55
CA GLN A 116 -7.60 -9.66 8.99
C GLN A 116 -7.90 -8.41 8.17
N VAL A 117 -6.89 -7.58 7.92
CA VAL A 117 -7.04 -6.41 7.04
C VAL A 117 -7.45 -6.87 5.64
N ALA A 118 -6.88 -7.95 5.09
CA ALA A 118 -7.24 -8.45 3.77
C ALA A 118 -8.69 -8.94 3.67
N GLU A 119 -9.22 -9.55 4.73
CA GLU A 119 -10.65 -9.91 4.81
C GLU A 119 -11.56 -8.67 4.82
N ASP A 120 -11.17 -7.60 5.52
CA ASP A 120 -11.91 -6.33 5.52
C ASP A 120 -11.90 -5.66 4.13
N PHE A 121 -10.88 -5.91 3.29
CA PHE A 121 -10.86 -5.44 1.89
C PHE A 121 -11.83 -6.18 0.96
N GLY A 122 -12.16 -7.44 1.27
CA GLY A 122 -12.99 -8.30 0.43
C GLY A 122 -14.48 -8.29 0.77
N ARG A 123 -14.90 -7.49 1.76
CA ARG A 123 -16.30 -7.30 2.16
C ARG A 123 -16.95 -6.13 1.44
#